data_AF-M2U9K2-F1
#
_entry.id   AF-M2U9K2-F1
#
_cell.length_a   1.000
_cell.length_b   1.000
_cell.length_c   1.000
_cell.angle_alpha   90.00
_cell.angle_beta   90.00
_cell.angle_gamma   90.00
#
_symmetry.space_group_name_H-M   'P 1'
#
loop_
_entity.id
_entity.type
_entity.pdbx_description
1 polymer ?
#
loop_
_entity_poly.entity_id
_entity_poly.type
_entity_poly.pdbx_seq_one_letter_code
_entity_poly.pdbx_strand_id
1 'polypeptide(L)'
;MSANPRYEGYNNEGSREAQIALSALARTLHMNPLILRIALSNAFDLLETTGGNPTLALHISFNRLNYCIDSNTLDRIIATFRDAVAFMLSDKKGKWNTKR
;
A
#
# COMPACT_ATOMS: atom_id res chain seq x y z
N MET A 1 8.14 7.22 -35.81
CA MET A 1 8.47 7.51 -34.40
C MET A 1 7.56 6.65 -33.52
N SER A 2 8.07 5.54 -33.00
CA SER A 2 7.32 4.66 -32.10
C SER A 2 7.92 4.83 -30.71
N ALA A 3 7.27 5.63 -29.87
CA ALA A 3 7.60 5.70 -28.46
C ALA A 3 7.04 4.43 -27.81
N ASN A 4 7.85 3.38 -27.78
CA ASN A 4 7.64 2.24 -26.92
C ASN A 4 7.89 2.76 -25.49
N PRO A 5 6.89 2.88 -24.60
CA PRO A 5 7.16 3.28 -23.22
C PRO A 5 7.91 2.12 -22.59
N ARG A 6 9.24 2.23 -22.63
CA ARG A 6 10.14 1.43 -21.85
C ARG A 6 9.64 1.48 -20.41
N TYR A 7 9.50 0.30 -19.81
CA TYR A 7 9.37 0.09 -18.38
C TYR A 7 10.59 0.67 -17.66
N GLU A 8 10.69 2.00 -17.65
CA GLU A 8 11.72 2.75 -16.99
C GLU A 8 11.43 2.73 -15.49
N GLY A 9 12.31 2.02 -14.78
CA GLY A 9 12.62 2.26 -13.38
C GLY A 9 11.43 2.27 -12.45
N TYR A 10 11.15 1.11 -11.82
CA TYR A 10 10.64 1.13 -10.46
C TYR A 10 11.67 1.88 -9.60
N ASN A 11 11.52 3.20 -9.53
CA ASN A 11 12.32 4.05 -8.68
C ASN A 11 12.30 3.45 -7.27
N ASN A 12 13.50 3.28 -6.73
CA ASN A 12 13.79 2.81 -5.38
C ASN A 12 13.33 3.84 -4.33
N GLU A 13 12.08 4.28 -4.40
CA GLU A 13 11.47 5.18 -3.44
C GLU A 13 10.87 4.36 -2.30
N GLY A 14 11.23 4.75 -1.08
CA GLY A 14 10.82 4.10 0.16
C GLY A 14 11.84 3.14 0.76
N SER A 15 11.62 2.74 2.01
CA SER A 15 12.46 1.75 2.69
C SER A 15 12.25 0.35 2.11
N ARG A 16 13.27 -0.50 2.20
CA ARG A 16 13.19 -1.92 1.80
C ARG A 16 12.00 -2.61 2.48
N GLU A 17 11.73 -2.27 3.73
CA GLU A 17 10.62 -2.84 4.49
C GLU A 17 9.26 -2.38 3.98
N ALA A 18 9.12 -1.10 3.58
CA ALA A 18 7.90 -0.61 2.96
C ALA A 18 7.64 -1.34 1.63
N GLN A 19 8.68 -1.59 0.84
CA GLN A 19 8.56 -2.34 -0.41
C GLN A 19 8.15 -3.81 -0.18
N ILE A 20 8.72 -4.47 0.83
CA ILE A 20 8.34 -5.84 1.23
C ILE A 20 6.88 -5.87 1.70
N ALA A 21 6.48 -4.92 2.55
CA ALA A 21 5.12 -4.83 3.05
C ALA A 21 4.11 -4.59 1.91
N LEU A 22 4.39 -3.65 1.00
CA LEU A 22 3.55 -3.39 -0.18
C LEU A 22 3.47 -4.60 -1.11
N SER A 23 4.59 -5.32 -1.30
CA SER A 23 4.60 -6.54 -2.10
C SER A 23 3.76 -7.65 -1.47
N ALA A 24 3.80 -7.78 -0.14
CA ALA A 24 2.95 -8.72 0.59
C ALA A 24 1.47 -8.33 0.47
N LEU A 25 1.14 -7.05 0.61
CA LEU A 25 -0.23 -6.55 0.45
C LEU A 25 -0.78 -6.81 -0.95
N ALA A 26 0.02 -6.54 -1.99
CA ALA A 26 -0.36 -6.81 -3.38
C ALA A 26 -0.64 -8.31 -3.60
N ARG A 27 0.17 -9.19 -3.00
CA ARG A 27 -0.05 -10.65 -3.04
C ARG A 27 -1.34 -11.06 -2.33
N THR A 28 -1.61 -10.52 -1.14
CA THR A 28 -2.84 -10.80 -0.39
C THR A 28 -4.09 -10.37 -1.15
N LEU A 29 -4.01 -9.24 -1.86
CA LEU A 29 -5.10 -8.72 -2.68
C LEU A 29 -5.12 -9.32 -4.10
N HIS A 30 -4.27 -10.31 -4.39
CA HIS A 30 -4.13 -10.96 -5.69
C HIS A 30 -3.98 -9.98 -6.87
N MET A 31 -3.26 -8.88 -6.66
CA MET A 31 -3.09 -7.81 -7.64
C MET A 31 -1.62 -7.57 -8.00
N ASN A 32 -1.41 -6.96 -9.17
CA ASN A 32 -0.08 -6.51 -9.58
C ASN A 32 0.38 -5.37 -8.65
N PRO A 33 1.62 -5.40 -8.12
CA PRO A 33 2.16 -4.32 -7.29
C PRO A 33 2.06 -2.91 -7.90
N LEU A 34 2.14 -2.80 -9.23
CA LEU A 34 1.95 -1.53 -9.94
C LEU A 34 0.52 -1.02 -9.83
N ILE A 35 -0.46 -1.91 -9.95
CA ILE A 35 -1.88 -1.57 -9.79
C ILE A 35 -2.15 -1.13 -8.34
N LEU A 36 -1.56 -1.81 -7.35
CA LEU A 36 -1.66 -1.39 -5.96
C LEU A 36 -1.09 0.01 -5.74
N ARG A 37 0.06 0.33 -6.33
CA ARG A 37 0.65 1.68 -6.25
C ARG A 37 -0.25 2.75 -6.86
N ILE A 38 -0.83 2.49 -8.03
CA ILE A 38 -1.80 3.40 -8.66
C ILE A 38 -3.03 3.56 -7.76
N ALA A 39 -3.54 2.46 -7.20
CA ALA A 39 -4.69 2.50 -6.30
C ALA A 39 -4.40 3.34 -5.04
N LEU A 40 -3.23 3.19 -4.44
CA LEU A 40 -2.80 3.99 -3.28
C LEU A 40 -2.65 5.47 -3.64
N SER A 41 -2.04 5.80 -4.78
CA SER A 41 -1.93 7.19 -5.24
C SER A 41 -3.30 7.84 -5.41
N ASN A 42 -4.20 7.18 -6.13
CA ASN A 42 -5.58 7.64 -6.32
C ASN A 42 -6.34 7.77 -4.99
N ALA A 43 -6.06 6.89 -4.02
CA ALA A 43 -6.67 6.95 -2.69
C ALA A 43 -6.18 8.17 -1.89
N PHE A 44 -4.91 8.55 -2.02
CA PHE A 44 -4.40 9.79 -1.43
C PHE A 44 -5.11 11.02 -2.02
N ASP A 45 -5.27 11.08 -3.34
CA ASP A 45 -5.99 12.17 -4.01
C ASP A 45 -7.47 12.24 -3.58
N LEU A 46 -8.07 11.09 -3.28
CA LEU A 46 -9.45 10.98 -2.82
C LEU A 46 -9.63 11.21 -1.31
N LEU A 47 -8.57 11.37 -0.54
CA LEU A 47 -8.65 11.46 0.91
C LEU A 47 -9.46 12.67 1.36
N GLU A 48 -9.29 13.82 0.69
CA GLU A 48 -10.09 15.02 0.96
C GLU A 48 -11.57 14.80 0.63
N THR A 49 -11.85 14.15 -0.50
CA THR A 49 -13.24 13.90 -0.96
C THR A 49 -13.99 12.88 -0.10
N THR A 50 -13.26 12.05 0.65
CA THR A 50 -13.82 11.02 1.53
C THR A 50 -13.89 11.44 2.99
N GLY A 51 -13.72 12.74 3.27
CA GLY A 51 -13.74 13.27 4.63
C GLY A 51 -12.59 12.75 5.50
N GLY A 52 -11.45 12.42 4.87
CA GLY A 52 -10.28 11.88 5.55
C GLY A 52 -10.35 10.39 5.88
N ASN A 53 -11.27 9.63 5.27
CA ASN A 53 -11.37 8.18 5.48
C ASN A 53 -10.48 7.41 4.48
N PRO A 54 -9.30 6.91 4.90
CA PRO A 54 -8.35 6.27 4.00
C PRO A 54 -8.86 4.93 3.45
N THR A 55 -9.65 4.17 4.21
CA THR A 55 -10.17 2.88 3.72
C THR A 55 -11.24 3.12 2.66
N LEU A 56 -12.13 4.10 2.87
CA LEU A 56 -13.13 4.47 1.87
C LEU A 56 -12.47 5.00 0.59
N ALA A 57 -11.44 5.85 0.73
CA ALA A 57 -10.69 6.35 -0.42
C ALA A 57 -10.03 5.22 -1.21
N LEU A 58 -9.45 4.24 -0.52
CA LEU A 58 -8.85 3.07 -1.13
C LEU A 58 -9.90 2.16 -1.80
N HIS A 59 -11.07 2.00 -1.19
CA HIS A 59 -12.18 1.24 -1.76
C HIS A 59 -12.70 1.85 -3.07
N ILE A 60 -12.93 3.17 -3.07
CA ILE A 60 -13.34 3.92 -4.27
C ILE A 60 -12.26 3.83 -5.34
N SER A 61 -10.99 3.93 -4.94
CA SER A 61 -9.85 3.80 -5.85
C SER A 61 -9.80 2.43 -6.53
N PHE A 62 -9.99 1.34 -5.78
CA PHE A 62 -10.08 0.00 -6.36
C PHE A 62 -11.27 -0.13 -7.33
N ASN A 63 -12.44 0.39 -6.94
CA ASN A 63 -13.62 0.38 -7.82
C ASN A 63 -13.37 1.13 -9.14
N ARG A 64 -12.66 2.27 -9.11
CA ARG A 64 -12.27 3.02 -10.33
C ARG A 64 -11.33 2.23 -11.25
N LEU A 65 -10.56 1.31 -10.70
CA LEU A 65 -9.66 0.42 -11.43
C LEU A 65 -10.32 -0.90 -11.85
N ASN A 66 -11.65 -1.04 -11.68
CA ASN A 66 -12.42 -2.26 -11.89
C ASN A 66 -12.03 -3.44 -10.97
N TYR A 67 -11.46 -3.14 -9.81
CA TYR A 67 -11.23 -4.12 -8.74
C TYR A 67 -12.34 -4.01 -7.70
N CYS A 68 -13.30 -4.94 -7.76
CA CYS A 68 -14.34 -5.01 -6.75
C CYS A 68 -13.84 -5.87 -5.58
N ILE A 69 -13.52 -5.19 -4.47
CA ILE A 69 -13.17 -5.84 -3.21
C ILE A 69 -14.28 -5.52 -2.22
N ASP A 70 -14.86 -6.55 -1.61
CA ASP A 70 -15.84 -6.35 -0.54
C ASP A 70 -15.25 -5.51 0.59
N SER A 71 -16.00 -4.52 1.09
CA SER A 71 -15.52 -3.55 2.06
C SER A 71 -15.07 -4.22 3.37
N ASN A 72 -15.79 -5.23 3.86
CA ASN A 72 -15.41 -5.97 5.06
C ASN A 72 -14.09 -6.73 4.86
N THR A 73 -13.91 -7.30 3.67
CA THR A 73 -12.69 -7.99 3.29
C THR A 73 -11.52 -7.02 3.20
N LEU A 74 -11.72 -5.84 2.57
CA LEU A 74 -10.71 -4.81 2.50
C LEU A 74 -10.31 -4.30 3.89
N ASP A 75 -11.28 -4.02 4.76
CA ASP A 75 -11.02 -3.58 6.14
C ASP A 75 -10.17 -4.59 6.91
N ARG A 76 -10.48 -5.89 6.81
CA ARG A 76 -9.70 -6.96 7.44
C ARG A 76 -8.27 -7.04 6.92
N ILE A 77 -8.09 -6.93 5.60
CA ILE A 77 -6.76 -6.97 4.97
C ILE A 77 -5.95 -5.75 5.41
N ILE A 78 -6.54 -4.56 5.42
CA ILE A 78 -5.87 -3.33 5.84
C ILE A 78 -5.54 -3.35 7.34
N ALA A 79 -6.43 -3.84 8.20
CA ALA A 79 -6.15 -4.01 9.62
C ALA A 79 -4.93 -4.94 9.84
N THR A 80 -4.95 -6.12 9.21
CA THR A 80 -3.85 -7.09 9.28
C THR A 80 -2.52 -6.50 8.76
N PHE A 81 -2.58 -5.75 7.66
CA PHE A 81 -1.43 -5.07 7.09
C PHE A 81 -0.85 -4.03 8.05
N ARG A 82 -1.71 -3.20 8.66
CA ARG A 82 -1.29 -2.18 9.62
C ARG A 82 -0.63 -2.80 10.84
N ASP A 83 -1.19 -3.90 11.36
CA ASP A 83 -0.61 -4.63 12.50
C ASP A 83 0.76 -5.21 12.15
N ALA A 84 0.90 -5.84 10.98
CA ALA A 84 2.18 -6.39 10.52
C ALA A 84 3.25 -5.30 10.33
N VAL A 85 2.87 -4.15 9.73
CA VAL A 85 3.78 -3.01 9.56
C VAL A 85 4.15 -2.41 10.92
N ALA A 86 3.19 -2.23 11.82
CA ALA A 86 3.45 -1.72 13.17
C ALA A 86 4.40 -2.64 13.96
N PHE A 87 4.23 -3.96 13.84
CA PHE A 87 5.12 -4.95 14.42
C PHE A 87 6.55 -4.82 13.86
N MET A 88 6.71 -4.78 12.53
CA MET A 88 8.02 -4.62 11.88
C MET A 88 8.72 -3.31 12.25
N LEU A 89 7.98 -2.23 12.40
CA LEU A 89 8.52 -0.93 12.82
C LEU A 89 8.87 -0.90 14.32
N SER A 90 8.10 -1.61 15.15
CA SER A 90 8.35 -1.74 16.59
C SER A 90 9.61 -2.55 16.89
N ASP A 91 9.87 -3.62 16.14
CA ASP A 91 11.06 -4.46 16.32
C ASP A 91 12.37 -3.69 16.00
N LYS A 92 12.28 -2.66 15.15
CA LYS A 92 13.39 -1.73 14.88
C LYS A 92 13.65 -0.73 16.01
N LYS A 93 12.70 -0.49 16.93
CA LYS A 93 12.91 0.38 18.11
C LYS A 93 13.72 -0.31 19.22
N GLY A 94 13.98 -1.62 19.14
CA GLY A 94 14.72 -2.39 20.15
C GLY A 94 16.26 -2.30 20.07
N LYS A 95 16.85 -1.48 19.19
CA LYS A 95 18.32 -1.39 19.01
C LYS A 95 18.99 -0.15 19.61
N TRP A 96 18.35 0.57 20.53
CA TRP A 96 18.97 1.72 21.21
C TRP A 96 18.68 1.70 22.72
N ASN A 97 19.34 0.81 23.46
CA ASN A 97 19.97 1.10 24.77
C ASN A 97 20.45 -0.19 25.43
N THR A 98 21.65 -0.65 25.07
CA THR A 98 22.46 -1.47 25.96
C THR A 98 23.77 -0.73 26.21
N LYS A 99 23.67 0.30 27.05
CA LYS A 99 24.77 0.75 27.89
C LYS A 99 24.31 0.63 29.35
N ARG A 100 24.72 -0.45 29.98
CA ARG A 100 25.03 -0.50 31.41
C ARG A 100 26.28 -1.35 31.57
#